data_AF-A0A930P979-F1
#
_entry.id   AF-A0A930P979-F1
#
_cell.length_a   1.000
_cell.length_b   1.000
_cell.length_c   1.000
_cell.angle_alpha   90.00
_cell.angle_beta   90.00
_cell.angle_gamma   90.00
#
_symmetry.space_group_name_H-M   'P 1'
#
loop_
_entity.id
_entity.type
_entity.pdbx_description
1 polymer ?
#
loop_
_entity_poly.entity_id
_entity_poly.type
_entity_poly.pdbx_seq_one_letter_code
_entity_poly.pdbx_strand_id
1 'polypeptide(L)'
;MKGIKTGGRKKGTPNKVTSSLKEFINGVIDENRTQIIADMRDLDPYQRLLFIERLISYVLPKQASVDVQSQIAAEYSALERLIDDAPDEFIDRITDKVLKLQEEREYERQQG
;
A
#
# COMPACT_ATOMS: atom_id res chain seq x y z
N MET A 1 32.16 -8.50 37.01
CA MET A 1 32.30 -8.92 35.60
C MET A 1 30.97 -8.72 34.90
N LYS A 2 30.93 -7.89 33.84
CA LYS A 2 29.71 -7.44 33.15
C LYS A 2 29.42 -8.43 32.00
N GLY A 3 28.28 -9.12 32.06
CA GLY A 3 27.89 -10.10 31.03
C GLY A 3 27.77 -9.43 29.65
N ILE A 4 28.51 -9.96 28.67
CA ILE A 4 28.46 -9.52 27.27
C ILE A 4 27.14 -10.07 26.68
N LYS A 5 26.24 -9.18 26.26
CA LYS A 5 25.00 -9.58 25.56
C LYS A 5 25.38 -10.11 24.18
N THR A 6 25.43 -11.44 24.01
CA THR A 6 25.55 -12.06 22.69
C THR A 6 24.27 -11.80 21.91
N GLY A 7 24.41 -11.21 20.72
CA GLY A 7 23.31 -10.62 19.95
C GLY A 7 22.07 -11.50 19.87
N GLY A 8 20.97 -11.01 20.45
CA GLY A 8 19.65 -11.60 20.26
C GLY A 8 19.19 -11.50 18.79
N ARG A 9 18.09 -12.19 18.46
CA ARG A 9 17.54 -12.25 17.09
C ARG A 9 17.37 -10.84 16.50
N LYS A 10 17.96 -10.59 15.31
CA LYS A 10 17.72 -9.36 14.55
C LYS A 10 16.24 -9.26 14.18
N LYS A 11 15.60 -8.15 14.57
CA LYS A 11 14.24 -7.76 14.17
C LYS A 11 14.14 -7.85 12.64
N GLY A 12 13.23 -8.68 12.13
CA GLY A 12 13.05 -8.91 10.69
C GLY A 12 13.58 -10.25 10.16
N THR A 13 14.26 -11.06 10.98
CA THR A 13 14.65 -12.42 10.56
C THR A 13 13.40 -13.30 10.48
N PRO A 14 13.00 -13.82 9.30
CA PRO A 14 11.82 -14.69 9.19
C PRO A 14 11.94 -15.87 10.16
N ASN A 15 10.84 -16.29 10.77
CA ASN A 15 10.85 -17.49 11.61
C ASN A 15 11.24 -18.70 10.73
N LYS A 16 12.18 -19.52 11.20
CA LYS A 16 12.67 -20.72 10.49
C LYS A 16 11.52 -21.63 10.02
N VAL A 17 10.47 -21.76 10.84
CA VAL A 17 9.24 -22.51 10.54
C VAL A 17 8.45 -21.90 9.36
N THR A 18 8.44 -20.57 9.23
CA THR A 18 7.80 -19.88 8.11
C THR A 18 8.60 -20.06 6.81
N SER A 19 9.94 -20.15 6.88
CA SER A 19 10.79 -20.46 5.72
C SER A 19 10.54 -21.88 5.23
N SER A 20 10.55 -22.86 6.13
CA SER A 20 10.35 -24.27 5.78
C SER A 20 8.98 -24.54 5.16
N LEU A 21 7.92 -23.84 5.63
CA LEU A 21 6.60 -23.97 5.04
C LEU A 21 6.54 -23.37 3.62
N LYS A 22 7.18 -22.22 3.40
CA LYS A 22 7.23 -21.59 2.06
C LYS A 22 7.99 -22.46 1.07
N GLU A 23 9.13 -23.00 1.49
CA GLU A 23 9.96 -23.92 0.69
C GLU A 23 9.17 -25.19 0.34
N PHE A 24 8.47 -25.78 1.32
CA PHE A 24 7.59 -26.92 1.09
C PHE A 24 6.47 -26.61 0.10
N ILE A 25 5.74 -25.51 0.28
CA ILE A 25 4.63 -25.11 -0.61
C ILE A 25 5.15 -24.86 -2.04
N ASN A 26 6.29 -24.17 -2.18
CA ASN A 26 6.91 -23.96 -3.50
C ASN A 26 7.27 -25.29 -4.15
N GLY A 27 7.89 -26.22 -3.41
CA GLY A 27 8.23 -27.55 -3.90
C GLY A 27 6.99 -28.31 -4.39
N VAL A 28 5.92 -28.34 -3.60
CA VAL A 28 4.66 -28.99 -3.99
C VAL A 28 4.09 -28.37 -5.28
N ILE A 29 4.10 -27.04 -5.41
CA ILE A 29 3.58 -26.37 -6.61
C ILE A 29 4.44 -26.70 -7.84
N ASP A 30 5.78 -26.64 -7.70
CA ASP A 30 6.70 -26.86 -8.81
C ASP A 30 6.66 -28.32 -9.29
N GLU A 31 6.63 -29.27 -8.36
CA GLU A 31 6.56 -30.71 -8.65
C GLU A 31 5.23 -31.10 -9.33
N ASN A 32 4.13 -30.42 -9.00
CA ASN A 32 2.80 -30.74 -9.53
C ASN A 32 2.36 -29.88 -10.71
N ARG A 33 3.24 -29.04 -11.27
CA ARG A 33 2.88 -28.09 -12.34
C ARG A 33 2.23 -28.76 -13.55
N THR A 34 2.73 -29.91 -13.99
CA THR A 34 2.17 -30.65 -15.12
C THR A 34 0.76 -31.16 -14.83
N GLN A 35 0.54 -31.68 -13.62
CA GLN A 35 -0.78 -32.15 -13.19
C GLN A 35 -1.78 -31.00 -13.11
N ILE A 36 -1.38 -29.87 -12.51
CA ILE A 36 -2.23 -28.67 -12.41
C ILE A 36 -2.69 -28.21 -13.80
N ILE A 37 -1.80 -28.21 -14.80
CA ILE A 37 -2.16 -27.84 -16.18
C ILE A 37 -3.14 -28.86 -16.80
N ALA A 38 -2.96 -30.15 -16.51
CA ALA A 38 -3.87 -31.19 -16.97
C ALA A 38 -5.26 -31.01 -16.35
N ASP A 39 -5.33 -30.86 -15.02
CA ASP A 39 -6.58 -30.63 -14.29
C ASP A 39 -7.31 -29.38 -14.80
N MET A 40 -6.57 -28.30 -15.09
CA MET A 40 -7.15 -27.08 -15.67
C MET A 40 -7.82 -27.30 -17.03
N ARG A 41 -7.34 -28.27 -17.83
CA ARG A 41 -7.94 -28.59 -19.14
C ARG A 41 -9.25 -29.36 -18.97
N ASP A 42 -9.33 -30.16 -17.91
CA ASP A 42 -10.51 -30.98 -17.58
C ASP A 42 -11.60 -30.18 -16.85
N LEU A 43 -11.29 -28.98 -16.36
CA LEU A 43 -12.28 -28.06 -15.77
C LEU A 43 -13.33 -27.59 -16.78
N ASP A 44 -14.53 -27.32 -16.27
CA ASP A 44 -15.57 -26.63 -17.04
C ASP A 44 -15.10 -25.25 -17.52
N PRO A 45 -15.59 -24.77 -18.67
CA PRO A 45 -15.14 -23.51 -19.25
C PRO A 45 -15.17 -22.33 -18.27
N TYR A 46 -16.23 -22.21 -17.47
CA TYR A 46 -16.35 -21.15 -16.46
C TYR A 46 -15.31 -21.29 -15.33
N GLN A 47 -15.11 -22.50 -14.82
CA GLN A 47 -14.15 -22.76 -13.73
C GLN A 47 -12.72 -22.47 -14.19
N ARG A 48 -12.38 -22.86 -15.42
CA ARG A 48 -11.08 -22.54 -16.02
C ARG A 48 -10.84 -21.03 -16.12
N LEU A 49 -11.85 -20.26 -16.55
CA LEU A 49 -11.76 -18.80 -16.59
C LEU A 49 -11.60 -18.18 -15.19
N LEU A 50 -12.36 -18.67 -14.20
CA LEU A 50 -12.25 -18.20 -12.82
C LEU A 50 -10.86 -18.47 -12.23
N PHE A 51 -10.29 -19.66 -12.47
CA PHE A 51 -8.95 -19.98 -12.00
C PHE A 51 -7.89 -19.06 -12.63
N ILE A 52 -7.99 -18.81 -13.94
CA ILE A 52 -7.10 -17.88 -14.65
C ILE A 52 -7.23 -16.45 -14.09
N GLU A 53 -8.43 -15.94 -13.86
CA GLU A 53 -8.67 -14.63 -13.24
C GLU A 53 -7.92 -14.50 -11.89
N ARG A 54 -7.97 -15.56 -11.08
CA ARG A 54 -7.30 -15.60 -9.78
C ARG A 54 -5.78 -15.64 -9.90
N LEU A 55 -5.23 -16.29 -10.92
CA LEU A 55 -3.78 -16.29 -11.17
C LEU A 55 -3.28 -14.94 -11.71
N ILE A 56 -4.03 -14.30 -12.61
CA ILE A 56 -3.70 -12.99 -13.16
C ILE A 56 -3.48 -11.96 -12.04
N SER A 57 -4.29 -12.02 -10.99
CA SER A 57 -4.17 -11.20 -9.78
C SER A 57 -2.81 -11.25 -9.06
N TYR A 58 -2.01 -12.30 -9.30
CA TYR A 58 -0.68 -12.49 -8.70
C TYR A 58 0.47 -12.29 -9.70
N VAL A 59 0.20 -12.41 -11.00
CA VAL A 59 1.20 -12.22 -12.07
C VAL A 59 1.27 -10.76 -12.50
N LEU A 60 0.11 -10.12 -12.63
CA LEU A 60 0.05 -8.69 -12.89
C LEU A 60 0.10 -7.96 -11.55
N PRO A 61 0.85 -6.84 -11.45
CA PRO A 61 0.65 -5.91 -10.35
C PRO A 61 -0.82 -5.55 -10.35
N LYS A 62 -1.56 -5.97 -9.32
CA LYS A 62 -2.84 -5.32 -9.06
C LYS A 62 -2.52 -3.85 -8.97
N GLN A 63 -3.17 -3.03 -9.80
CA GLN A 63 -3.23 -1.61 -9.50
C GLN A 63 -3.71 -1.56 -8.05
N ALA A 64 -2.80 -1.20 -7.14
CA ALA A 64 -3.17 -1.06 -5.75
C ALA A 64 -4.36 -0.11 -5.81
N SER A 65 -5.50 -0.51 -5.25
CA SER A 65 -6.53 0.46 -4.91
C SER A 65 -5.77 1.51 -4.12
N VAL A 66 -5.54 2.68 -4.73
CA VAL A 66 -4.64 3.66 -4.17
C VAL A 66 -5.18 3.92 -2.78
N ASP A 67 -4.41 3.52 -1.77
CA ASP A 67 -4.85 3.62 -0.39
C ASP A 67 -5.16 5.10 -0.15
N VAL A 68 -6.30 5.41 0.46
CA VAL A 68 -6.74 6.80 0.65
C VAL A 68 -5.63 7.61 1.32
N GLN A 69 -4.89 6.98 2.24
CA GLN A 69 -3.72 7.59 2.89
C GLN A 69 -2.59 7.90 1.91
N SER A 70 -2.34 7.03 0.93
CA SER A 70 -1.31 7.25 -0.10
C SER A 70 -1.70 8.36 -1.09
N GLN A 71 -2.98 8.48 -1.42
CA GLN A 71 -3.52 9.59 -2.21
C GLN A 71 -3.34 10.92 -1.48
N ILE A 72 -3.77 10.96 -0.21
CA ILE A 72 -3.64 12.14 0.66
C ILE A 72 -2.16 12.55 0.80
N ALA A 73 -1.25 11.59 1.03
CA ALA A 73 0.17 11.88 1.15
C ALA A 73 0.78 12.44 -0.15
N ALA A 74 0.35 11.93 -1.31
CA ALA A 74 0.77 12.43 -2.61
C ALA A 74 0.26 13.85 -2.86
N GLU A 75 -0.99 14.14 -2.49
CA GLU A 75 -1.58 15.49 -2.59
C GLU A 75 -0.86 16.50 -1.68
N TYR A 76 -0.60 16.15 -0.41
CA TYR A 76 0.18 17.00 0.50
C TYR A 76 1.57 17.31 -0.06
N SER A 77 2.26 16.29 -0.58
CA SER A 77 3.59 16.47 -1.18
C SER A 77 3.57 17.37 -2.42
N ALA A 78 2.49 17.31 -3.21
CA ALA A 78 2.31 18.18 -4.38
C ALA A 78 2.01 19.63 -3.97
N LEU A 79 1.19 19.83 -2.94
CA LEU A 79 0.89 21.14 -2.39
C LEU A 79 2.12 21.81 -1.78
N GLU A 80 2.95 21.07 -1.06
CA GLU A 80 4.20 21.59 -0.47
C GLU A 80 5.13 22.17 -1.55
N ARG A 81 5.34 21.43 -2.64
CA ARG A 81 6.13 21.92 -3.79
C ARG A 81 5.53 23.16 -4.44
N LEU A 82 4.20 23.21 -4.57
CA LEU A 82 3.53 24.37 -5.14
C LEU A 82 3.67 25.60 -4.26
N ILE A 83 3.71 25.44 -2.93
CA ILE A 83 3.94 26.54 -1.99
C ILE A 83 5.40 27.00 -2.07
N ASP A 84 6.35 26.08 -2.14
CA ASP A 84 7.79 26.41 -2.25
C ASP A 84 8.13 27.15 -3.55
N ASP A 85 7.49 26.77 -4.67
CA ASP A 85 7.72 27.37 -5.98
C ASP A 85 6.79 28.58 -6.27
N ALA A 86 5.82 28.87 -5.39
CA ALA A 86 4.86 29.95 -5.61
C ALA A 86 5.48 31.33 -5.36
N PRO A 87 5.14 32.35 -6.16
CA PRO A 87 5.52 33.73 -5.86
C PRO A 87 4.83 34.23 -4.57
N ASP A 88 5.55 35.03 -3.78
CA ASP A 88 5.09 35.57 -2.49
C ASP A 88 3.71 36.23 -2.57
N GLU A 89 3.43 36.98 -3.65
CA GLU A 89 2.13 37.65 -3.85
C GLU A 89 0.94 36.67 -3.83
N PHE A 90 1.12 35.44 -4.31
CA PHE A 90 0.08 34.42 -4.28
C PHE A 90 -0.08 33.80 -2.88
N ILE A 91 1.03 33.60 -2.16
CA ILE A 91 1.00 33.10 -0.77
C ILE A 91 0.29 34.08 0.14
N ASP A 92 0.56 35.38 0.00
CA ASP A 92 -0.09 36.44 0.76
C ASP A 92 -1.61 36.46 0.52
N ARG A 93 -2.03 36.39 -0.75
CA ARG A 93 -3.46 36.34 -1.11
C ARG A 93 -4.17 35.12 -0.56
N ILE A 94 -3.51 33.96 -0.56
CA ILE A 94 -4.06 32.72 0.02
C ILE A 94 -4.20 32.90 1.53
N THR A 95 -3.18 33.43 2.20
CA THR A 95 -3.17 33.69 3.64
C THR A 95 -4.30 34.62 4.04
N ASP A 96 -4.46 35.75 3.37
CA ASP A 96 -5.55 36.71 3.60
C ASP A 96 -6.93 36.06 3.46
N LYS A 97 -7.10 35.19 2.46
CA LYS A 97 -8.37 34.51 2.22
C LYS A 97 -8.66 33.47 3.31
N VAL A 98 -7.64 32.76 3.79
CA VAL A 98 -7.77 31.80 4.90
C VAL A 98 -8.13 32.52 6.20
N LEU A 99 -7.48 33.64 6.50
CA LEU A 99 -7.77 34.44 7.69
C LEU A 99 -9.21 34.94 7.69
N LYS A 100 -9.69 35.52 6.59
CA LYS A 100 -11.09 35.95 6.46
C LYS A 100 -12.09 34.81 6.69
N LEU A 101 -11.82 33.63 6.14
CA LEU A 101 -12.67 32.46 6.35
C LEU A 101 -12.67 31.97 7.80
N GLN A 102 -11.55 32.11 8.51
CA GLN A 102 -11.49 31.77 9.94
C GLN A 102 -12.29 32.77 10.78
N GLU A 103 -12.15 34.06 10.50
CA GLU A 103 -12.92 35.13 11.15
C GLU A 103 -14.43 34.95 10.95
N GLU A 104 -14.86 34.64 9.72
CA GLU A 104 -16.28 34.35 9.41
C GLU A 104 -16.80 33.14 10.21
N ARG A 105 -16.04 32.03 10.25
CA ARG A 105 -16.41 30.83 11.04
C ARG A 105 -16.40 31.05 12.54
N GLU A 106 -15.57 31.97 13.05
CA GLU A 106 -15.54 32.34 14.46
C GLU A 106 -16.73 33.22 14.83
N TYR A 107 -17.10 34.15 13.95
CA TYR A 107 -18.29 34.97 14.11
C TYR A 107 -19.57 34.12 14.10
N GLU A 108 -19.68 33.16 13.18
CA GLU A 108 -20.81 32.21 13.12
C GLU A 108 -20.92 31.34 14.38
N ARG A 109 -19.79 30.90 14.95
CA ARG A 109 -19.76 30.12 16.20
C ARG A 109 -20.10 30.93 17.45
N GLN A 110 -20.00 32.26 17.41
CA GLN A 110 -20.33 33.15 18.53
C GLN A 110 -21.79 33.65 18.50
N GLN A 111 -22.45 33.53 17.35
CA GLN A 111 -23.83 34.01 17.11
C GLN A 111 -24.89 32.88 17.15
N GLY A 112 -24.47 31.61 17.18
CA GLY A 112 -25.34 30.43 17.34
C GLY A 112 -25.25 29.82 18.73
#